data_AF-A0A380WMJ2-F1
#
_entry.id   AF-A0A380WMJ2-F1
#
_cell.length_a   1.000
_cell.length_b   1.000
_cell.length_c   1.000
_cell.angle_alpha   90.00
_cell.angle_beta   90.00
_cell.angle_gamma   90.00
#
_symmetry.space_group_name_H-M   'P 1'
#
loop_
_entity.id
_entity.type
_entity.pdbx_description
1 polymer ?
#
loop_
_entity_poly.entity_id
_entity_poly.type
_entity_poly.pdbx_seq_one_letter_code
_entity_poly.pdbx_strand_id
1 'polypeptide(L)'
;MAQQRMSRDGKPWPPGVEPLPLDGFDMLGFHRETKALHWDGVPVITKHELGKQEFFLASIAAWATVAAAVFAGIALVVQIVSG
;
A
#
# COMPACT_ATOMS: atom_id res chain seq x y z
N MET A 1 3.83 26.86 -23.67
CA MET A 1 3.47 25.52 -24.20
C MET A 1 4.05 24.50 -23.22
N ALA A 2 3.24 23.89 -22.37
CA ALA A 2 3.73 22.85 -21.46
C ALA A 2 4.04 21.59 -22.29
N GLN A 3 5.28 21.11 -22.26
CA GLN A 3 5.64 19.84 -22.89
C GLN A 3 4.79 18.75 -22.22
N GLN A 4 3.90 18.14 -22.98
CA GLN A 4 3.09 17.01 -22.53
C GLN A 4 4.06 15.85 -22.33
N ARG A 5 4.45 15.60 -21.07
CA ARG A 5 5.32 14.49 -20.74
C ARG A 5 4.60 13.20 -21.14
N MET A 6 5.35 12.26 -21.68
CA MET A 6 4.83 10.94 -22.04
C MET A 6 4.93 10.02 -20.82
N SER A 7 3.94 9.15 -20.66
CA SER A 7 3.98 8.00 -19.78
C SER A 7 5.05 7.01 -20.28
N ARG A 8 5.43 6.04 -19.45
CA ARG A 8 6.48 5.06 -19.81
C ARG A 8 6.11 4.24 -21.05
N ASP A 9 4.82 4.03 -21.24
CA ASP A 9 4.21 3.34 -22.38
C ASP A 9 4.14 4.21 -23.67
N GLY A 10 4.66 5.44 -23.62
CA GLY A 10 4.58 6.40 -24.72
C GLY A 10 3.20 7.04 -24.89
N LYS A 11 2.27 6.84 -23.93
CA LYS A 11 0.96 7.51 -23.95
C LYS A 11 1.08 8.88 -23.28
N PRO A 12 0.42 9.93 -23.79
CA PRO A 12 0.41 11.22 -23.10
C PRO A 12 -0.30 11.10 -21.75
N TRP A 13 0.22 11.79 -20.72
CA TRP A 13 -0.50 11.93 -19.46
C TRP A 13 -1.87 12.59 -19.68
N PRO A 14 -2.91 12.20 -18.91
CA PRO A 14 -4.21 12.83 -18.98
C PRO A 14 -4.13 14.34 -18.69
N PRO A 15 -5.03 15.17 -19.25
CA PRO A 15 -5.04 16.61 -18.99
C PRO A 15 -5.10 16.90 -17.49
N GLY A 16 -4.32 17.87 -17.02
CA GLY A 16 -4.31 18.28 -15.60
C GLY A 16 -3.52 17.36 -14.66
N VAL A 17 -2.98 16.24 -15.15
CA VAL A 17 -2.08 15.36 -14.39
C VAL A 17 -0.63 15.82 -14.56
N GLU A 18 0.01 16.16 -13.45
CA GLU A 18 1.44 16.51 -13.40
C GLU A 18 2.23 15.32 -12.83
N PRO A 19 3.17 14.72 -13.58
CA PRO A 19 4.06 13.70 -13.04
C PRO A 19 4.93 14.26 -11.92
N LEU A 20 5.17 13.45 -10.88
CA LEU A 20 5.99 13.83 -9.73
C LEU A 20 7.44 14.04 -10.17
N PRO A 21 8.06 15.19 -9.87
CA PRO A 21 9.43 15.50 -10.26
C PRO A 21 10.45 14.88 -9.29
N LEU A 22 10.25 13.62 -8.90
CA LEU A 22 11.12 12.88 -7.98
C LEU A 22 11.74 11.71 -8.73
N ASP A 23 13.06 11.57 -8.63
CA ASP A 23 13.77 10.45 -9.24
C ASP A 23 13.25 9.12 -8.69
N GLY A 24 12.89 8.20 -9.61
CA GLY A 24 12.25 6.93 -9.28
C GLY A 24 10.73 6.97 -9.13
N PHE A 25 10.09 8.13 -9.28
CA PHE A 25 8.63 8.31 -9.21
C PHE A 25 8.05 8.97 -10.47
N ASP A 26 8.75 8.85 -11.59
CA ASP A 26 8.34 9.30 -12.92
C ASP A 26 7.02 8.66 -13.40
N MET A 27 6.69 7.49 -12.86
CA MET A 27 5.41 6.80 -13.11
C MET A 27 4.26 7.30 -12.25
N LEU A 28 4.48 8.20 -11.29
CA LEU A 28 3.40 8.77 -10.48
C LEU A 28 3.05 10.17 -10.97
N GLY A 29 1.76 10.46 -11.05
CA GLY A 29 1.25 11.78 -11.39
C GLY A 29 0.07 12.20 -10.51
N PHE A 30 -0.05 13.50 -10.29
CA PHE A 30 -1.10 14.08 -9.45
C PHE A 30 -1.96 15.04 -10.26
N HIS A 31 -3.28 14.87 -10.20
CA HIS A 31 -4.22 15.78 -10.80
C HIS A 31 -4.57 16.91 -9.81
N ARG A 32 -4.15 18.16 -10.10
CA ARG A 32 -4.26 19.26 -9.12
C ARG A 32 -5.69 19.58 -8.67
N GLU A 33 -6.66 19.51 -9.58
CA GLU A 33 -8.04 19.91 -9.30
C GLU A 33 -8.82 18.82 -8.55
N THR A 34 -8.88 17.61 -9.11
CA THR A 34 -9.56 16.45 -8.51
C THR A 34 -8.83 15.84 -7.32
N LYS A 35 -7.56 16.23 -7.10
CA LYS A 35 -6.65 15.60 -6.14
C LYS A 35 -6.46 14.10 -6.34
N ALA A 36 -6.72 13.60 -7.55
CA ALA A 36 -6.60 12.19 -7.87
C ALA A 36 -5.14 11.82 -8.18
N LEU A 37 -4.67 10.75 -7.55
CA LEU A 37 -3.38 10.15 -7.87
C LEU A 37 -3.52 9.28 -9.13
N HIS A 38 -2.52 9.30 -10.00
CA HIS A 38 -2.44 8.49 -11.20
C HIS A 38 -1.10 7.75 -11.22
N TRP A 39 -1.12 6.49 -11.69
CA TRP A 39 0.03 5.66 -11.95
C TRP A 39 0.11 5.43 -13.46
N ASP A 40 1.15 5.95 -14.09
CA ASP A 40 1.44 5.84 -15.52
C ASP A 40 0.25 6.25 -16.42
N GLY A 41 -0.42 7.33 -16.03
CA GLY A 41 -1.62 7.84 -16.69
C GLY A 41 -2.94 7.15 -16.29
N VAL A 42 -2.90 6.12 -15.44
CA VAL A 42 -4.10 5.39 -14.96
C VAL A 42 -4.48 5.88 -13.56
N PRO A 43 -5.76 6.19 -13.27
CA PRO A 43 -6.17 6.65 -11.94
C PRO A 43 -5.92 5.57 -10.87
N VAL A 44 -5.26 5.96 -9.78
CA VAL A 44 -5.08 5.13 -8.58
C VAL A 44 -6.29 5.34 -7.68
N ILE A 45 -7.17 4.35 -7.64
CA ILE A 45 -8.33 4.36 -6.74
C ILE A 45 -7.91 3.69 -5.44
N THR A 46 -7.60 4.50 -4.42
CA THR A 46 -7.43 3.99 -3.06
C THR A 46 -8.82 3.75 -2.46
N LYS A 47 -9.27 2.50 -2.40
CA LYS A 47 -10.44 2.14 -1.59
C LYS A 47 -9.98 2.03 -0.14
N HIS A 48 -10.67 2.69 0.79
CA HIS A 48 -10.42 2.53 2.22
C HIS A 48 -11.06 1.23 2.76
N GLU A 49 -10.89 0.15 2.02
CA GLU A 49 -11.42 -1.17 2.32
C GLU A 49 -10.29 -2.15 2.04
N LEU A 50 -9.97 -3.00 3.02
CA LEU A 50 -9.19 -4.19 2.72
C LEU A 50 -10.07 -5.08 1.83
N GLY A 51 -9.56 -5.46 0.67
CA GLY A 51 -10.13 -6.54 -0.10
C GLY A 51 -10.27 -7.78 0.79
N LYS A 52 -11.28 -8.61 0.53
CA LYS A 52 -11.58 -9.80 1.36
C LYS A 52 -10.33 -10.67 1.63
N GLN A 53 -9.41 -10.75 0.66
CA GLN A 53 -8.16 -11.48 0.78
C GLN A 53 -7.17 -10.82 1.75
N GLU A 54 -7.00 -9.50 1.68
CA GLU A 54 -6.11 -8.76 2.56
C GLU A 54 -6.61 -8.81 4.00
N PHE A 55 -7.94 -8.71 4.20
CA PHE A 55 -8.57 -8.87 5.51
C PHE A 55 -8.39 -10.27 6.08
N PHE A 56 -8.50 -11.32 5.26
CA PHE A 56 -8.26 -12.69 5.67
C PHE A 56 -6.81 -12.92 6.09
N LEU A 57 -5.85 -12.42 5.31
CA LEU A 57 -4.42 -12.51 5.64
C LEU A 57 -4.09 -11.74 6.93
N ALA A 58 -4.62 -10.52 7.09
CA ALA A 58 -4.46 -9.73 8.30
C ALA A 58 -5.02 -10.47 9.54
N SER A 59 -6.18 -11.14 9.38
CA SER A 59 -6.78 -11.94 10.45
C SER A 59 -5.91 -13.13 10.84
N ILE A 60 -5.38 -13.88 9.87
CA ILE A 60 -4.46 -15.00 10.15
C ILE A 60 -3.23 -14.52 10.92
N ALA A 61 -2.62 -13.42 10.46
CA ALA A 61 -1.43 -12.86 11.11
C ALA A 61 -1.71 -12.44 12.56
N ALA A 62 -2.86 -11.79 12.81
CA ALA A 62 -3.29 -11.41 14.15
C ALA A 62 -3.48 -12.63 15.05
N TRP A 63 -4.20 -13.66 14.59
CA TRP A 63 -4.43 -14.88 15.35
C TRP A 63 -3.14 -15.65 15.63
N ALA A 64 -2.23 -15.75 14.65
CA ALA A 64 -0.94 -16.38 14.83
C ALA A 64 -0.10 -15.67 15.91
N THR A 65 -0.13 -14.34 15.92
CA THR A 65 0.57 -13.52 16.93
C THR A 65 0.01 -13.77 18.33
N VAL A 66 -1.32 -13.79 18.47
CA VAL A 66 -1.98 -14.09 19.75
C VAL A 66 -1.63 -15.50 20.23
N ALA A 67 -1.69 -16.49 19.35
CA ALA A 67 -1.36 -17.87 19.70
C ALA A 67 0.10 -17.99 20.16
N ALA A 68 1.05 -17.38 19.45
CA ALA A 68 2.45 -17.36 19.84
C ALA A 68 2.66 -16.72 21.22
N ALA A 69 1.98 -15.61 21.51
CA ALA A 69 2.06 -14.96 22.82
C ALA A 69 1.52 -15.85 23.94
N VAL A 70 0.41 -16.56 23.70
CA VAL A 70 -0.16 -17.52 24.67
C VAL A 70 0.81 -18.67 24.95
N PHE A 71 1.36 -19.29 23.91
CA PHE A 71 2.33 -20.39 24.08
C PHE A 71 3.59 -19.92 24.82
N ALA A 72 4.11 -18.74 24.49
CA ALA A 72 5.25 -18.15 25.19
C ALA A 72 4.94 -17.89 26.68
N GLY A 73 3.75 -17.38 26.98
CA GLY A 73 3.29 -17.16 28.36
C GLY A 73 3.17 -18.48 29.15
N ILE A 74 2.59 -19.52 28.56
CA ILE A 74 2.49 -20.85 29.18
C ILE A 74 3.87 -21.44 29.45
N ALA A 75 4.78 -21.37 28.46
CA ALA A 75 6.14 -21.87 28.61
C ALA A 75 6.89 -21.16 29.76
N LEU A 76 6.71 -19.84 29.89
CA LEU A 76 7.27 -19.06 31.00
C LEU A 76 6.73 -19.53 32.36
N VAL A 77 5.42 -19.74 32.48
CA VAL A 77 4.79 -20.23 33.73
C VAL A 77 5.30 -21.62 34.11
N VAL A 78 5.44 -22.53 33.14
CA VAL A 78 5.96 -23.88 33.38
C VAL A 78 7.41 -23.85 33.90
N GLN A 79 8.26 -22.97 33.35
CA GLN A 79 9.63 -22.79 33.83
C GLN A 79 9.68 -22.30 35.28
N ILE A 80 8.80 -21.36 35.66
CA ILE A 80 8.73 -20.83 37.03
C ILE A 80 8.31 -21.92 38.03
N VAL A 81 7.36 -22.79 37.66
CA VAL A 81 6.83 -23.82 38.57
C VAL A 81 7.77 -25.03 38.69
N SER A 82 8.63 -25.26 37.70
CA SER A 82 9.53 -26.42 37.66
C SER A 82 10.94 -26.13 38.18
N GLY A 83 11.24 -24.88 38.54
CA GLY A 83 12.54 -24.39 39.03
C GLY A 83 12.65 -24.31 40.54
#